data_AF-A0A484NVU4-F1
#
_entry.id   AF-A0A484NVU4-F1
#
_cell.length_a   1.000
_cell.length_b   1.000
_cell.length_c   1.000
_cell.angle_alpha   90.00
_cell.angle_beta   90.00
_cell.angle_gamma   90.00
#
_symmetry.space_group_name_H-M   'P 1'
#
loop_
_entity.id
_entity.type
_entity.pdbx_description
1 polymer ?
#
loop_
_entity_poly.entity_id
_entity_poly.type
_entity_poly.pdbx_seq_one_letter_code
_entity_poly.pdbx_strand_id
1 'polypeptide(L)'
;MTRHIDLSQPSPQSAGFAGVGRAFRRAAVSQCYPRMLFALLLPFLVMFFGAILLLWLFWTPLTGWLAAEAARWDTLNRVDEWLLAVGVFSIKIWLVPLLACAILLPCAGALGLVVAAIVVMPLVLRHIVPRDYPGIAKRGRYTLAIGLWNAVWVMAVFALGWLLTLPLWLFPPMALLLSVFWWAFAFTLILRVDALADHASPEERRLLLKRHSLGFWAVGGICSLINLLPPAWIVLPVFSSLVFAHFGLDALTRLRQETGDTVILEPPRLP
;
A
#
# COMPACT_ATOMS: atom_id res chain seq x y z
N MET A 1 42.52 -9.23 21.82
CA MET A 1 42.64 -8.38 20.60
C MET A 1 41.35 -8.47 19.81
N THR A 2 40.52 -7.43 19.93
CA THR A 2 39.26 -7.23 19.23
C THR A 2 39.51 -7.04 17.73
N ARG A 3 39.11 -8.01 16.91
CA ARG A 3 39.19 -7.91 15.44
C ARG A 3 38.11 -6.95 14.96
N HIS A 4 38.54 -5.78 14.49
CA HIS A 4 37.69 -4.85 13.74
C HIS A 4 37.16 -5.57 12.49
N ILE A 5 35.82 -5.64 12.38
CA ILE A 5 35.14 -6.05 11.16
C ILE A 5 35.34 -4.90 10.17
N ASP A 6 36.21 -5.09 9.18
CA ASP A 6 36.40 -4.10 8.13
C ASP A 6 35.25 -4.20 7.12
N LEU A 7 34.24 -3.34 7.30
CA LEU A 7 33.08 -3.20 6.43
C LEU A 7 33.38 -2.38 5.16
N SER A 8 34.64 -2.11 4.84
CA SER A 8 35.04 -1.07 3.87
C SER A 8 35.08 -1.48 2.40
N GLN A 9 34.76 -2.72 2.02
CA GLN A 9 34.73 -3.11 0.60
C GLN A 9 33.37 -3.69 0.17
N PRO A 10 32.34 -2.84 -0.02
CA PRO A 10 31.15 -3.28 -0.72
C PRO A 10 31.52 -3.54 -2.19
N SER A 11 31.31 -4.76 -2.67
CA SER A 11 31.43 -5.06 -4.10
C SER A 11 30.55 -4.05 -4.90
N PRO A 12 31.04 -3.45 -6.01
CA PRO A 12 30.46 -2.22 -6.54
C PRO A 12 29.13 -2.39 -7.30
N GLN A 13 28.62 -3.61 -7.43
CA GLN A 13 27.39 -3.83 -8.18
C GLN A 13 26.18 -3.62 -7.28
N SER A 14 25.78 -2.36 -7.12
CA SER A 14 24.35 -2.10 -6.95
C SER A 14 23.64 -2.90 -8.04
N ALA A 15 22.61 -3.67 -7.70
CA ALA A 15 21.74 -4.24 -8.71
C ALA A 15 21.09 -3.04 -9.40
N GLY A 16 21.74 -2.51 -10.44
CA GLY A 16 21.39 -1.25 -11.08
C GLY A 16 20.04 -1.37 -11.80
N PHE A 17 19.81 -0.55 -12.83
CA PHE A 17 18.57 -0.61 -13.61
C PHE A 17 18.22 -2.02 -14.13
N ALA A 18 19.22 -2.87 -14.38
CA ALA A 18 19.01 -4.28 -14.75
C ALA A 18 18.37 -5.13 -13.63
N GLY A 19 18.64 -4.84 -12.36
CA GLY A 19 17.98 -5.48 -11.21
C GLY A 19 16.52 -5.06 -11.08
N VAL A 20 16.23 -3.79 -11.34
CA VAL A 20 14.88 -3.23 -11.35
C VAL A 20 14.03 -3.93 -12.42
N GLY A 21 14.49 -3.98 -13.67
CA GLY A 21 13.74 -4.62 -14.76
C GLY A 21 13.41 -6.09 -14.52
N ARG A 22 14.35 -6.86 -13.93
CA ARG A 22 14.10 -8.26 -13.55
C ARG A 22 13.05 -8.39 -12.45
N ALA A 23 13.04 -7.50 -11.46
CA ALA A 23 12.03 -7.47 -10.41
C ALA A 23 10.63 -7.19 -10.96
N PHE A 24 10.49 -6.20 -11.86
CA PHE A 24 9.23 -5.90 -12.55
C PHE A 24 8.73 -7.08 -13.38
N ARG A 25 9.61 -7.74 -14.16
CA ARG A 25 9.22 -8.92 -14.95
C ARG A 25 8.75 -10.07 -14.05
N ARG A 26 9.49 -10.39 -12.98
CA ARG A 26 9.11 -11.44 -12.04
C ARG A 26 7.78 -11.12 -11.36
N ALA A 27 7.60 -9.89 -10.90
CA ALA A 27 6.34 -9.45 -10.29
C ALA A 27 5.16 -9.53 -11.27
N ALA A 28 5.36 -9.16 -12.54
CA ALA A 28 4.29 -9.24 -13.56
C ALA A 28 3.84 -10.68 -13.80
N VAL A 29 4.79 -11.62 -13.87
CA VAL A 29 4.47 -13.06 -13.99
C VAL A 29 3.78 -13.55 -12.71
N SER A 30 4.29 -13.17 -11.53
CA SER A 30 3.72 -13.57 -10.24
C SER A 30 2.29 -13.07 -10.06
N GLN A 31 2.01 -11.82 -10.47
CA GLN A 31 0.69 -11.18 -10.41
C GLN A 31 -0.36 -11.96 -11.22
N CYS A 32 0.05 -12.58 -12.33
CA CYS A 32 -0.82 -13.38 -13.20
C CYS A 32 -1.15 -14.78 -12.63
N TYR A 33 -0.59 -15.19 -11.48
CA TYR A 33 -1.00 -16.43 -10.85
C TYR A 33 -2.43 -16.32 -10.29
N PRO A 34 -3.33 -17.28 -10.57
CA PRO A 34 -4.75 -17.19 -10.23
C PRO A 34 -5.03 -16.96 -8.74
N ARG A 35 -4.16 -17.49 -7.86
CA ARG A 35 -4.27 -17.29 -6.41
C ARG A 35 -3.99 -15.84 -5.99
N MET A 36 -3.02 -15.17 -6.64
CA MET A 36 -2.71 -13.76 -6.36
C MET A 36 -3.79 -12.84 -6.92
N LEU A 37 -4.32 -13.18 -8.09
CA LEU A 37 -5.44 -12.45 -8.70
C LEU A 37 -6.71 -12.53 -7.83
N PHE A 38 -6.97 -13.67 -7.18
CA PHE A 38 -8.08 -13.80 -6.23
C PHE A 38 -7.84 -13.00 -4.95
N ALA A 39 -6.62 -13.00 -4.42
CA ALA A 39 -6.26 -12.18 -3.25
C ALA A 39 -6.43 -10.68 -3.53
N LEU A 40 -6.19 -10.25 -4.77
CA LEU A 40 -6.42 -8.88 -5.24
C LEU A 40 -7.91 -8.51 -5.26
N LEU A 41 -8.77 -9.43 -5.69
CA LEU A 41 -10.22 -9.23 -5.70
C LEU A 41 -10.85 -9.25 -4.32
N LEU A 42 -10.22 -9.92 -3.35
CA LEU A 42 -10.78 -10.14 -2.04
C LEU A 42 -11.19 -8.86 -1.28
N PRO A 43 -10.37 -7.80 -1.14
CA PRO A 43 -10.82 -6.55 -0.51
C PRO A 43 -12.01 -5.91 -1.25
N PHE A 44 -12.05 -6.01 -2.58
CA PHE A 44 -13.18 -5.51 -3.38
C PHE A 44 -14.45 -6.33 -3.15
N LEU A 45 -14.33 -7.66 -3.05
CA LEU A 45 -15.45 -8.54 -2.73
C LEU A 45 -16.00 -8.23 -1.34
N VAL A 46 -15.12 -8.10 -0.34
CA VAL A 46 -15.55 -7.75 1.03
C VAL A 46 -16.24 -6.39 1.06
N MET A 47 -15.67 -5.38 0.38
CA MET A 47 -16.31 -4.06 0.24
C MET A 47 -17.65 -4.15 -0.49
N PHE A 48 -17.74 -4.92 -1.57
CA PHE A 48 -18.96 -5.09 -2.37
C PHE A 48 -20.09 -5.74 -1.56
N PHE A 49 -19.83 -6.89 -0.94
CA PHE A 49 -20.82 -7.56 -0.09
C PHE A 49 -21.15 -6.74 1.16
N GLY A 50 -20.16 -6.05 1.75
CA GLY A 50 -20.36 -5.14 2.87
C GLY A 50 -21.26 -3.96 2.50
N ALA A 51 -21.07 -3.36 1.32
CA ALA A 51 -21.91 -2.29 0.80
C ALA A 51 -23.34 -2.76 0.54
N ILE A 52 -23.53 -3.94 -0.06
CA ILE A 52 -24.87 -4.54 -0.24
C ILE A 52 -25.56 -4.71 1.11
N LEU A 53 -24.88 -5.29 2.10
CA LEU A 53 -25.45 -5.51 3.43
C LEU A 53 -25.82 -4.20 4.13
N LEU A 54 -24.94 -3.20 4.08
CA LEU A 54 -25.19 -1.88 4.69
C LEU A 54 -26.33 -1.14 4.00
N LEU A 55 -26.36 -1.11 2.67
CA LEU A 55 -27.47 -0.51 1.92
C LEU A 55 -28.77 -1.25 2.25
N TRP A 56 -28.78 -2.57 2.21
CA TRP A 56 -29.96 -3.34 2.53
C TRP A 56 -30.49 -3.08 3.96
N LEU A 57 -29.60 -2.99 4.95
CA LEU A 57 -29.98 -2.82 6.35
C LEU A 57 -30.33 -1.37 6.72
N PHE A 58 -29.59 -0.39 6.17
CA PHE A 58 -29.66 1.01 6.63
C PHE A 58 -30.29 1.97 5.62
N TRP A 59 -30.58 1.56 4.39
CA TRP A 59 -31.17 2.46 3.39
C TRP A 59 -32.49 3.07 3.86
N THR A 60 -33.47 2.25 4.22
CA THR A 60 -34.79 2.70 4.68
C THR A 60 -34.73 3.55 5.95
N PRO A 61 -34.06 3.12 7.05
CA PRO A 61 -34.02 3.95 8.25
C PRO A 61 -33.25 5.25 8.05
N LEU A 62 -32.17 5.25 7.27
CA LEU A 62 -31.39 6.46 7.02
C LEU A 62 -32.13 7.45 6.13
N THR A 63 -32.73 6.99 5.02
CA THR A 63 -33.51 7.85 4.13
C THR A 63 -34.76 8.38 4.82
N GLY A 64 -35.42 7.56 5.65
CA GLY A 64 -36.53 8.00 6.50
C GLY A 64 -36.12 9.08 7.50
N TRP A 65 -35.00 8.89 8.20
CA TRP A 65 -34.47 9.88 9.14
C TRP A 65 -34.07 11.18 8.43
N LEU A 66 -33.35 11.09 7.29
CA LEU A 66 -32.96 12.25 6.49
C LEU A 66 -34.17 13.00 5.93
N ALA A 67 -35.22 12.31 5.51
CA ALA A 67 -36.45 12.94 5.03
C ALA A 67 -37.18 13.67 6.16
N ALA A 68 -37.24 13.07 7.35
CA ALA A 68 -37.83 13.69 8.54
C ALA A 68 -37.05 14.94 8.98
N GLU A 69 -35.72 14.88 8.93
CA GLU A 69 -34.86 16.02 9.27
C GLU A 69 -34.95 17.14 8.21
N ALA A 70 -34.96 16.79 6.93
CA ALA A 70 -35.17 17.74 5.84
C ALA A 70 -36.54 18.45 5.94
N ALA A 71 -37.56 17.80 6.49
CA ALA A 71 -38.87 18.40 6.71
C ALA A 71 -38.88 19.44 7.85
N ARG A 72 -37.92 19.40 8.78
CA ARG A 72 -37.78 20.37 9.88
C ARG A 72 -37.11 21.68 9.46
N TRP A 73 -36.46 21.70 8.30
CA TRP A 73 -35.70 22.84 7.83
C TRP A 73 -36.58 23.72 6.95
N ASP A 74 -37.08 24.83 7.51
CA ASP A 74 -37.99 25.76 6.83
C ASP A 74 -37.44 26.32 5.51
N THR A 75 -36.13 26.55 5.42
CA THR A 75 -35.48 27.03 4.20
C THR A 75 -35.54 25.99 3.08
N LEU A 76 -35.30 24.71 3.40
CA LEU A 76 -35.42 23.61 2.45
C LEU A 76 -36.87 23.45 2.00
N ASN A 77 -37.84 23.60 2.89
CA ASN A 77 -39.26 23.55 2.54
C ASN A 77 -39.67 24.68 1.59
N ARG A 78 -39.24 25.92 1.84
CA ARG A 78 -39.53 27.06 0.95
C ARG A 78 -38.93 26.91 -0.45
N VAL A 79 -37.70 26.39 -0.54
CA VAL A 79 -37.05 26.12 -1.83
C VAL A 79 -37.77 24.99 -2.57
N ASP A 80 -38.17 23.94 -1.85
CA ASP A 80 -38.91 22.81 -2.40
C ASP A 80 -40.30 23.22 -2.93
N GLU A 81 -41.04 24.04 -2.18
CA GLU A 81 -42.34 24.60 -2.59
C GLU A 81 -42.21 25.51 -3.82
N TRP A 82 -41.18 26.36 -3.87
CA TRP A 82 -40.91 27.19 -5.04
C TRP A 82 -40.59 26.33 -6.28
N LEU A 83 -39.81 25.26 -6.14
CA LEU A 83 -39.50 24.32 -7.24
C LEU A 83 -40.77 23.62 -7.74
N LEU A 84 -41.61 23.14 -6.82
CA LEU A 84 -42.89 22.52 -7.16
C LEU A 84 -43.82 23.50 -7.87
N ALA A 85 -43.85 24.77 -7.46
CA ALA A 85 -44.65 25.82 -8.08
C ALA A 85 -44.22 26.15 -9.53
N VAL A 86 -42.93 25.97 -9.85
CA VAL A 86 -42.38 26.13 -11.22
C VAL A 86 -42.55 24.84 -12.06
N GLY A 87 -43.14 23.78 -11.49
CA GLY A 87 -43.40 22.50 -12.16
C GLY A 87 -42.22 21.52 -12.12
N VAL A 88 -41.22 21.76 -11.26
CA VAL A 88 -40.05 20.89 -11.08
C VAL A 88 -40.32 19.88 -9.96
N PHE A 89 -39.74 18.68 -10.05
CA PHE A 89 -39.82 17.67 -9.00
C PHE A 89 -39.21 18.16 -7.67
N SER A 90 -39.71 17.65 -6.55
CA SER A 90 -39.18 17.95 -5.22
C SER A 90 -37.68 17.66 -5.13
N ILE A 91 -36.91 18.62 -4.61
CA ILE A 91 -35.45 18.48 -4.46
C ILE A 91 -35.10 17.36 -3.48
N LYS A 92 -36.00 17.06 -2.53
CA LYS A 92 -35.83 16.01 -1.52
C LYS A 92 -35.74 14.61 -2.13
N ILE A 93 -36.39 14.39 -3.29
CA ILE A 93 -36.35 13.12 -4.03
C ILE A 93 -34.91 12.74 -4.42
N TRP A 94 -34.08 13.73 -4.74
CA TRP A 94 -32.68 13.50 -5.11
C TRP A 94 -31.72 13.71 -3.94
N LEU A 95 -31.98 14.72 -3.11
CA LEU A 95 -31.14 15.09 -1.99
C LEU A 95 -31.02 13.96 -0.96
N VAL A 96 -32.14 13.35 -0.57
CA VAL A 96 -32.17 12.32 0.48
C VAL A 96 -31.40 11.06 0.07
N PRO A 97 -31.64 10.44 -1.11
CA PRO A 97 -30.86 9.30 -1.57
C PRO A 97 -29.38 9.62 -1.77
N LEU A 98 -29.05 10.82 -2.28
CA LEU A 98 -27.66 11.23 -2.50
C LEU A 98 -26.89 11.34 -1.18
N LEU A 99 -27.48 11.97 -0.16
CA LEU A 99 -26.90 12.03 1.18
C LEU A 99 -26.79 10.65 1.82
N ALA A 100 -27.80 9.80 1.67
CA ALA A 100 -27.75 8.42 2.16
C ALA A 100 -26.59 7.65 1.51
N CYS A 101 -26.41 7.74 0.20
CA CYS A 101 -25.26 7.16 -0.50
C CYS A 101 -23.93 7.74 -0.01
N ALA A 102 -23.84 9.07 0.13
CA ALA A 102 -22.63 9.75 0.60
C ALA A 102 -22.22 9.36 2.03
N ILE A 103 -23.17 8.94 2.88
CA ILE A 103 -22.92 8.44 4.23
C ILE A 103 -22.64 6.93 4.22
N LEU A 104 -23.48 6.13 3.57
CA LEU A 104 -23.41 4.67 3.61
C LEU A 104 -22.22 4.11 2.85
N LEU A 105 -21.85 4.69 1.70
CA LEU A 105 -20.73 4.18 0.88
C LEU A 105 -19.38 4.28 1.62
N PRO A 106 -18.98 5.42 2.24
CA PRO A 106 -17.77 5.47 3.07
C PRO A 106 -17.84 4.54 4.28
N CYS A 107 -18.99 4.44 4.94
CA CYS A 107 -19.18 3.50 6.06
C CYS A 107 -18.98 2.05 5.61
N ALA A 108 -19.44 1.69 4.40
CA ALA A 108 -19.23 0.37 3.81
C ALA A 108 -17.77 0.09 3.48
N GLY A 109 -17.05 1.08 2.96
CA GLY A 109 -15.60 0.99 2.78
C GLY A 109 -14.88 0.74 4.11
N ALA A 110 -15.19 1.52 5.14
CA ALA A 110 -14.59 1.39 6.47
C ALA A 110 -14.93 0.03 7.13
N LEU A 111 -16.20 -0.38 7.13
CA LEU A 111 -16.63 -1.67 7.67
C LEU A 111 -16.01 -2.82 6.88
N GLY A 112 -15.98 -2.72 5.55
CA GLY A 112 -15.33 -3.69 4.67
C GLY A 112 -13.85 -3.84 4.97
N LEU A 113 -13.13 -2.76 5.24
CA LEU A 113 -11.73 -2.79 5.67
C LEU A 113 -11.55 -3.46 7.03
N VAL A 114 -12.42 -3.19 8.00
CA VAL A 114 -12.38 -3.83 9.33
C VAL A 114 -12.66 -5.32 9.24
N VAL A 115 -13.71 -5.72 8.52
CA VAL A 115 -14.07 -7.12 8.29
C VAL A 115 -12.96 -7.83 7.51
N ALA A 116 -12.41 -7.19 6.47
CA ALA A 116 -11.26 -7.71 5.75
C ALA A 116 -10.07 -7.89 6.70
N ALA A 117 -9.70 -6.90 7.51
CA ALA A 117 -8.59 -7.03 8.46
C ALA A 117 -8.79 -8.22 9.44
N ILE A 118 -10.01 -8.46 9.91
CA ILE A 118 -10.34 -9.53 10.85
C ILE A 118 -10.40 -10.91 10.18
N VAL A 119 -10.98 -11.02 8.99
CA VAL A 119 -11.23 -12.30 8.29
C VAL A 119 -10.07 -12.70 7.38
N VAL A 120 -9.38 -11.74 6.77
CA VAL A 120 -8.30 -11.98 5.81
C VAL A 120 -7.01 -12.35 6.51
N MET A 121 -6.69 -11.71 7.63
CA MET A 121 -5.48 -12.03 8.40
C MET A 121 -5.38 -13.53 8.76
N PRO A 122 -6.41 -14.21 9.32
CA PRO A 122 -6.34 -15.64 9.60
C PRO A 122 -6.36 -16.51 8.33
N LEU A 123 -6.99 -16.06 7.24
CA LEU A 123 -7.05 -16.82 5.97
C LEU A 123 -5.71 -16.80 5.24
N VAL A 124 -5.04 -15.64 5.21
CA VAL A 124 -3.71 -15.40 4.62
C VAL A 124 -2.62 -16.14 5.39
N LEU A 125 -2.65 -16.05 6.73
CA LEU A 125 -1.70 -16.77 7.60
C LEU A 125 -1.80 -18.30 7.45
N ARG A 126 -3.00 -18.83 7.17
CA ARG A 126 -3.20 -20.27 6.96
C ARG A 126 -2.83 -20.78 5.56
N HIS A 127 -2.77 -19.93 4.53
CA HIS A 127 -2.62 -20.39 3.13
C HIS A 127 -1.29 -20.04 2.44
N ILE A 128 -0.47 -19.11 2.96
CA ILE A 128 0.70 -18.57 2.22
C ILE A 128 2.07 -19.06 2.74
N VAL A 129 2.13 -19.93 3.74
CA VAL A 129 3.44 -20.25 4.36
C VAL A 129 4.32 -21.30 3.65
N PRO A 130 3.87 -22.27 2.82
CA PRO A 130 4.81 -23.32 2.40
C PRO A 130 5.04 -23.51 0.88
N ARG A 131 5.15 -22.48 0.02
CA ARG A 131 5.42 -22.78 -1.42
C ARG A 131 6.47 -21.99 -2.19
N ASP A 132 6.73 -20.71 -1.91
CA ASP A 132 7.58 -19.94 -2.85
C ASP A 132 9.04 -19.71 -2.40
N TYR A 133 9.39 -19.98 -1.14
CA TYR A 133 10.78 -19.85 -0.65
C TYR A 133 11.17 -20.90 0.42
N PRO A 134 11.35 -22.18 0.03
CA PRO A 134 11.91 -23.18 0.94
C PRO A 134 13.41 -22.89 1.12
N GLY A 135 13.79 -22.17 2.17
CA GLY A 135 15.20 -22.03 2.57
C GLY A 135 15.64 -20.66 3.10
N ILE A 136 14.83 -19.60 3.02
CA ILE A 136 15.19 -18.33 3.65
C ILE A 136 14.75 -18.38 5.11
N ALA A 137 15.68 -18.68 6.01
CA ALA A 137 15.43 -18.62 7.45
C ALA A 137 14.89 -17.23 7.82
N LYS A 138 13.68 -17.16 8.38
CA LYS A 138 13.09 -15.93 8.92
C LYS A 138 13.95 -15.46 10.09
N ARG A 139 14.80 -14.45 9.84
CA ARG A 139 15.64 -13.80 10.86
C ARG A 139 15.05 -12.48 11.36
N GLY A 140 13.87 -12.09 10.86
CA GLY A 140 13.15 -10.91 11.33
C GLY A 140 12.63 -11.10 12.77
N ARG A 141 12.91 -10.12 13.65
CA ARG A 141 12.24 -9.96 14.95
C ARG A 141 11.43 -8.67 14.92
N TYR A 142 10.26 -8.68 15.57
CA TYR A 142 9.37 -7.52 15.71
C TYR A 142 8.86 -6.90 14.39
N THR A 143 8.66 -7.71 13.34
CA THR A 143 8.25 -7.24 12.00
C THR A 143 7.03 -6.34 12.03
N LEU A 144 5.95 -6.74 12.71
CA LEU A 144 4.69 -6.00 12.75
C LEU A 144 4.83 -4.61 13.40
N ALA A 145 5.53 -4.54 14.53
CA ALA A 145 5.76 -3.28 15.23
C ALA A 145 6.65 -2.32 14.42
N ILE A 146 7.68 -2.86 13.76
CA ILE A 146 8.60 -2.05 12.93
C ILE A 146 7.90 -1.54 11.67
N GLY A 147 7.11 -2.38 11.00
CA GLY A 147 6.31 -1.99 9.83
C GLY A 147 5.28 -0.92 10.20
N LEU A 148 4.53 -1.13 11.30
CA LEU A 148 3.52 -0.17 11.76
C LEU A 148 4.13 1.18 12.15
N TRP A 149 5.22 1.18 12.91
CA TRP A 149 5.91 2.42 13.29
C TRP A 149 6.45 3.15 12.05
N ASN A 150 7.05 2.42 11.11
CA ASN A 150 7.52 3.00 9.87
C ASN A 150 6.38 3.60 9.05
N ALA A 151 5.25 2.90 8.92
CA ALA A 151 4.07 3.40 8.21
C ALA A 151 3.53 4.68 8.86
N VAL A 152 3.38 4.71 10.19
CA VAL A 152 2.90 5.90 10.93
C VAL A 152 3.83 7.09 10.72
N TRP A 153 5.15 6.89 10.86
CA TRP A 153 6.13 7.95 10.63
C TRP A 153 6.10 8.46 9.18
N VAL A 154 6.06 7.56 8.21
CA VAL A 154 6.01 7.92 6.78
C VAL A 154 4.73 8.67 6.44
N MET A 155 3.58 8.25 6.97
CA MET A 155 2.32 8.96 6.81
C MET A 155 2.36 10.35 7.43
N ALA A 156 2.98 10.52 8.60
CA ALA A 156 3.12 11.83 9.25
C ALA A 156 3.98 12.78 8.39
N VAL A 157 5.14 12.31 7.89
CA VAL A 157 6.01 13.09 7.01
C VAL A 157 5.31 13.42 5.68
N PHE A 158 4.59 12.45 5.11
CA PHE A 158 3.79 12.63 3.91
C PHE A 158 2.73 13.71 4.12
N ALA A 159 1.93 13.63 5.19
CA ALA A 159 0.86 14.58 5.47
C ALA A 159 1.40 16.00 5.67
N LEU A 160 2.48 16.14 6.45
CA LEU A 160 3.11 17.44 6.69
C LEU A 160 3.70 18.01 5.40
N GLY A 161 4.45 17.22 4.66
CA GLY A 161 5.05 17.67 3.41
C GLY A 161 4.03 17.96 2.32
N TRP A 162 2.95 17.18 2.22
CA TRP A 162 1.83 17.44 1.34
C TRP A 162 1.17 18.79 1.69
N LEU A 163 0.93 19.06 2.97
CA LEU A 163 0.39 20.34 3.44
C LEU A 163 1.30 21.52 3.10
N LEU A 164 2.61 21.37 3.31
CA LEU A 164 3.61 22.38 2.97
C LEU A 164 3.73 22.62 1.47
N THR A 165 3.47 21.60 0.65
CA THR A 165 3.54 21.72 -0.81
C THR A 165 2.26 22.27 -1.44
N LEU A 166 1.16 22.43 -0.70
CA LEU A 166 -0.11 22.97 -1.23
C LEU A 166 0.02 24.22 -2.10
N PRO A 167 0.82 25.25 -1.73
CA PRO A 167 0.98 26.44 -2.58
C PRO A 167 1.57 26.12 -3.96
N LEU A 168 2.42 25.09 -4.04
CA LEU A 168 3.07 24.67 -5.27
C LEU A 168 2.11 23.92 -6.21
N TRP A 169 1.01 23.34 -5.71
CA TRP A 169 0.01 22.64 -6.55
C TRP A 169 -0.75 23.58 -7.48
N LEU A 170 -0.76 24.89 -7.20
CA LEU A 170 -1.37 25.88 -8.09
C LEU A 170 -0.64 25.99 -9.45
N PHE A 171 0.62 25.53 -9.51
CA PHE A 171 1.37 25.48 -10.77
C PHE A 171 1.15 24.11 -11.46
N PRO A 172 0.51 24.05 -12.65
CA PRO A 172 0.08 22.78 -13.24
C PRO A 172 1.20 21.73 -13.46
N PRO A 173 2.40 22.09 -13.96
CA PRO A 173 3.51 21.14 -14.05
C PRO A 173 3.96 20.59 -12.68
N MET A 174 3.87 21.42 -11.64
CA MET A 174 4.28 21.04 -10.29
C MET A 174 3.28 20.10 -9.63
N ALA A 175 1.99 20.23 -9.91
CA ALA A 175 0.97 19.28 -9.43
C ALA A 175 1.28 17.84 -9.89
N LEU A 176 1.71 17.66 -11.15
CA LEU A 176 2.11 16.34 -11.66
C LEU A 176 3.40 15.83 -10.99
N LEU A 177 4.43 16.68 -10.93
CA LEU A 177 5.72 16.33 -10.32
C LEU A 177 5.57 15.96 -8.83
N LEU A 178 4.80 16.76 -8.08
CA LEU A 178 4.51 16.51 -6.67
C LEU A 178 3.67 15.25 -6.49
N SER A 179 2.69 14.99 -7.35
CA SER A 179 1.91 13.74 -7.31
C SER A 179 2.83 12.53 -7.44
N VAL A 180 3.67 12.51 -8.48
CA VAL A 180 4.63 11.42 -8.72
C VAL A 180 5.62 11.30 -7.56
N PHE A 181 6.17 12.42 -7.08
CA PHE A 181 7.14 12.45 -5.99
C PHE A 181 6.56 11.90 -4.68
N TRP A 182 5.39 12.38 -4.26
CA TRP A 182 4.75 11.96 -3.02
C TRP A 182 4.35 10.48 -3.06
N TRP A 183 3.84 10.00 -4.20
CA TRP A 183 3.56 8.57 -4.38
C TRP A 183 4.83 7.72 -4.39
N ALA A 184 5.90 8.16 -5.08
CA ALA A 184 7.17 7.46 -5.07
C ALA A 184 7.75 7.39 -3.65
N PHE A 185 7.69 8.49 -2.90
CA PHE A 185 8.09 8.56 -1.50
C PHE A 185 7.31 7.55 -0.65
N ALA A 186 5.97 7.56 -0.74
CA ALA A 186 5.13 6.64 0.03
C ALA A 186 5.42 5.17 -0.32
N PHE A 187 5.42 4.81 -1.61
CA PHE A 187 5.72 3.45 -2.04
C PHE A 187 7.12 3.01 -1.61
N THR A 188 8.14 3.83 -1.85
CA THR A 188 9.51 3.49 -1.49
C THR A 188 9.67 3.31 0.00
N LEU A 189 9.22 4.24 0.84
CA LEU A 189 9.52 4.20 2.28
C LEU A 189 8.69 3.17 3.03
N ILE A 190 7.46 2.89 2.60
CA ILE A 190 6.61 1.86 3.19
C ILE A 190 7.09 0.48 2.71
N LEU A 191 7.07 0.24 1.40
CA LEU A 191 7.22 -1.11 0.85
C LEU A 191 8.64 -1.66 0.97
N ARG A 192 9.69 -0.82 0.95
CA ARG A 192 11.08 -1.30 1.12
C ARG A 192 11.33 -1.89 2.50
N VAL A 193 10.67 -1.35 3.53
CA VAL A 193 10.83 -1.81 4.91
C VAL A 193 10.02 -3.06 5.11
N ASP A 194 8.77 -3.08 4.65
CA ASP A 194 7.86 -4.23 4.76
C ASP A 194 8.43 -5.46 4.03
N ALA A 195 8.95 -5.27 2.81
CA ALA A 195 9.55 -6.34 2.01
C ALA A 195 10.74 -7.04 2.71
N LEU A 196 11.53 -6.27 3.48
CA LEU A 196 12.74 -6.78 4.14
C LEU A 196 12.50 -7.22 5.58
N ALA A 197 11.48 -6.69 6.27
CA ALA A 197 11.29 -6.85 7.71
C ALA A 197 11.08 -8.32 8.12
N ASP A 198 10.46 -9.14 7.28
CA ASP A 198 10.19 -10.55 7.59
C ASP A 198 11.43 -11.47 7.44
N HIS A 199 12.40 -11.07 6.61
CA HIS A 199 13.48 -11.97 6.18
C HIS A 199 14.88 -11.49 6.59
N ALA A 200 15.12 -10.18 6.66
CA ALA A 200 16.42 -9.59 6.95
C ALA A 200 16.59 -9.28 8.45
N SER A 201 17.80 -9.48 8.98
CA SER A 201 18.16 -8.97 10.31
C SER A 201 18.22 -7.42 10.31
N PRO A 202 18.16 -6.75 11.47
CA PRO A 202 18.26 -5.29 11.54
C PRO A 202 19.53 -4.73 10.89
N GLU A 203 20.65 -5.46 11.02
CA GLU A 203 21.95 -5.10 10.45
C GLU A 203 21.98 -5.29 8.92
N GLU A 204 21.51 -6.45 8.44
CA GLU A 204 21.39 -6.75 7.00
C GLU A 204 20.50 -5.70 6.31
N ARG A 205 19.36 -5.35 6.93
CA ARG A 205 18.43 -4.36 6.41
C ARG A 205 19.09 -2.98 6.31
N ARG A 206 19.81 -2.52 7.33
CA ARG A 206 20.48 -1.21 7.31
C ARG A 206 21.53 -1.14 6.20
N LEU A 207 22.29 -2.21 6.00
CA LEU A 207 23.29 -2.31 4.94
C LEU A 207 22.65 -2.29 3.54
N LEU A 208 21.59 -3.07 3.32
CA LEU A 208 20.86 -3.12 2.05
C LEU A 208 20.21 -1.79 1.69
N LEU A 209 19.54 -1.14 2.65
CA LEU A 209 18.90 0.16 2.41
C LEU A 209 19.90 1.25 2.06
N LYS A 210 21.12 1.20 2.63
CA LYS A 210 22.21 2.12 2.28
C LYS A 210 22.79 1.82 0.90
N ARG A 211 22.98 0.53 0.56
CA ARG A 211 23.64 0.08 -0.69
C ARG A 211 22.74 0.15 -1.93
N HIS A 212 21.43 -0.06 -1.79
CA HIS A 212 20.47 -0.11 -2.90
C HIS A 212 19.40 0.99 -2.85
N SER A 213 19.65 2.09 -2.14
CA SER A 213 18.69 3.21 -1.99
C SER A 213 18.14 3.70 -3.32
N LEU A 214 19.01 3.95 -4.30
CA LEU A 214 18.64 4.39 -5.65
C LEU A 214 17.74 3.39 -6.38
N GLY A 215 17.97 2.09 -6.22
CA GLY A 215 17.15 1.05 -6.83
C GLY A 215 15.73 1.02 -6.26
N PHE A 216 15.58 1.15 -4.93
CA PHE A 216 14.27 1.25 -4.28
C PHE A 216 13.51 2.52 -4.67
N TRP A 217 14.21 3.63 -4.88
CA TRP A 217 13.61 4.87 -5.39
C TRP A 217 13.22 4.78 -6.86
N ALA A 218 14.00 4.09 -7.70
CA ALA A 218 13.63 3.84 -9.09
C ALA A 218 12.37 2.97 -9.19
N VAL A 219 12.28 1.90 -8.39
CA VAL A 219 11.06 1.07 -8.31
C VAL A 219 9.86 1.90 -7.87
N GLY A 220 9.97 2.66 -6.78
CA GLY A 220 8.88 3.52 -6.31
C GLY A 220 8.48 4.59 -7.31
N GLY A 221 9.45 5.18 -8.01
CA GLY A 221 9.23 6.12 -9.10
C GLY A 221 8.42 5.50 -10.25
N ILE A 222 8.81 4.32 -10.73
CA ILE A 222 8.06 3.62 -11.79
C ILE A 222 6.64 3.27 -11.31
N CYS A 223 6.50 2.75 -10.08
CA CYS A 223 5.18 2.48 -9.50
C CYS A 223 4.31 3.74 -9.39
N SER A 224 4.90 4.88 -9.02
CA SER A 224 4.19 6.16 -8.94
C SER A 224 3.73 6.68 -10.30
N LEU A 225 4.51 6.44 -11.36
CA LEU A 225 4.10 6.76 -12.74
C LEU A 225 2.95 5.85 -13.19
N ILE A 226 3.03 4.55 -12.90
CA ILE A 226 1.94 3.60 -13.18
C ILE A 226 0.67 4.01 -12.42
N ASN A 227 0.81 4.54 -11.20
CA ASN A 227 -0.31 5.04 -10.40
C ASN A 227 -1.08 6.20 -11.03
N LEU A 228 -0.52 6.89 -12.02
CA LEU A 228 -1.24 7.95 -12.74
C LEU A 228 -2.35 7.39 -13.64
N LEU A 229 -2.34 6.08 -13.92
CA LEU A 229 -3.32 5.43 -14.78
C LEU A 229 -4.46 4.85 -13.91
N PRO A 230 -5.71 5.30 -14.07
CA PRO A 230 -6.84 4.82 -13.25
C PRO A 230 -7.02 3.30 -13.22
N PRO A 231 -6.87 2.56 -14.34
CA PRO A 231 -6.96 1.10 -14.31
C PRO A 231 -5.88 0.44 -13.42
N ALA A 232 -4.74 1.09 -13.22
CA ALA A 232 -3.67 0.55 -12.41
C ALA A 232 -4.00 0.54 -10.92
N TRP A 233 -4.92 1.38 -10.43
CA TRP A 233 -5.24 1.48 -8.99
C TRP A 233 -5.71 0.16 -8.38
N ILE A 234 -6.34 -0.70 -9.18
CA ILE A 234 -6.80 -2.02 -8.74
C ILE A 234 -5.60 -2.98 -8.58
N VAL A 235 -4.64 -2.92 -9.51
CA VAL A 235 -3.54 -3.90 -9.62
C VAL A 235 -2.31 -3.49 -8.80
N LEU A 236 -2.08 -2.18 -8.71
CA LEU A 236 -0.84 -1.60 -8.21
C LEU A 236 -0.53 -1.91 -6.73
N PRO A 237 -1.50 -1.98 -5.80
CA PRO A 237 -1.18 -2.29 -4.40
C PRO A 237 -0.46 -3.64 -4.23
N VAL A 238 -0.95 -4.68 -4.92
CA VAL A 238 -0.32 -6.01 -4.88
C VAL A 238 0.95 -6.04 -5.74
N PHE A 239 0.89 -5.46 -6.94
CA PHE A 239 2.01 -5.46 -7.86
C PHE A 239 3.24 -4.73 -7.30
N SER A 240 3.06 -3.54 -6.73
CA SER A 240 4.15 -2.79 -6.10
C SER A 240 4.79 -3.57 -4.96
N SER A 241 3.98 -4.16 -4.06
CA SER A 241 4.49 -5.02 -2.98
C SER A 241 5.34 -6.19 -3.51
N LEU A 242 4.89 -6.87 -4.56
CA LEU A 242 5.65 -7.94 -5.22
C LEU A 242 6.97 -7.45 -5.84
N VAL A 243 6.97 -6.31 -6.52
CA VAL A 243 8.19 -5.75 -7.12
C VAL A 243 9.21 -5.42 -6.02
N PHE A 244 8.77 -4.77 -4.94
CA PHE A 244 9.63 -4.45 -3.80
C PHE A 244 10.15 -5.72 -3.10
N ALA A 245 9.31 -6.74 -2.93
CA ALA A 245 9.70 -8.03 -2.38
C ALA A 245 10.75 -8.73 -3.25
N HIS A 246 10.51 -8.87 -4.55
CA HIS A 246 11.46 -9.50 -5.46
C HIS A 246 12.79 -8.74 -5.54
N PHE A 247 12.76 -7.41 -5.58
CA PHE A 247 13.98 -6.59 -5.58
C PHE A 247 14.76 -6.71 -4.26
N GLY A 248 14.07 -6.60 -3.12
CA GLY A 248 14.68 -6.69 -1.80
C GLY A 248 15.24 -8.09 -1.49
N LEU A 249 14.52 -9.15 -1.84
CA LEU A 249 14.94 -10.54 -1.62
C LEU A 249 16.10 -10.94 -2.54
N ASP A 250 16.14 -10.48 -3.80
CA ASP A 250 17.30 -10.72 -4.69
C ASP A 250 18.55 -10.04 -4.11
N ALA A 251 18.43 -8.81 -3.61
CA ALA A 251 19.53 -8.09 -2.97
C ALA A 251 19.98 -8.76 -1.65
N LEU A 252 19.05 -9.23 -0.83
CA LEU A 252 19.36 -9.96 0.40
C LEU A 252 20.07 -11.30 0.12
N THR A 253 19.62 -12.02 -0.91
CA THR A 253 20.23 -13.30 -1.30
C THR A 253 21.69 -13.10 -1.73
N ARG A 254 21.96 -12.07 -2.53
CA ARG A 254 23.32 -11.70 -2.95
C ARG A 254 24.19 -11.33 -1.75
N LEU A 255 23.67 -10.52 -0.83
CA LEU A 255 24.41 -10.11 0.38
C LEU A 255 24.79 -11.33 1.23
N ARG A 256 23.88 -12.30 1.37
CA ARG A 256 24.14 -13.53 2.12
C ARG A 256 25.10 -14.48 1.41
N GLN A 257 25.10 -14.52 0.08
CA GLN A 257 26.11 -15.25 -0.69
C GLN A 257 27.51 -14.64 -0.50
N GLU A 258 27.61 -13.31 -0.59
CA GLU A 258 28.87 -12.59 -0.32
C GLU A 258 29.40 -12.84 1.11
N THR A 259 28.49 -12.90 2.09
CA THR A 259 28.82 -13.17 3.51
C THR A 259 29.10 -14.66 3.77
N GLY A 260 28.44 -15.56 3.04
CA GLY A 260 28.64 -17.01 3.14
C GLY A 260 29.95 -17.46 2.51
N ASP A 261 30.31 -16.90 1.35
CA ASP A 261 31.59 -17.16 0.70
C ASP A 261 32.77 -16.65 1.54
N THR A 262 32.60 -15.54 2.27
CA THR A 262 33.63 -15.04 3.21
C THR A 262 33.83 -15.95 4.43
N VAL A 263 32.82 -16.71 4.86
CA VAL A 263 32.96 -17.71 5.94
C VAL A 263 33.64 -18.99 5.43
N ILE A 264 33.43 -19.37 4.17
CA ILE A 264 34.05 -20.56 3.56
C ILE A 264 35.54 -20.33 3.24
N LEU A 265 35.94 -19.07 3.02
CA LEU A 265 37.34 -18.69 2.76
C LEU A 265 38.22 -18.55 4.01
N GLU A 266 37.68 -18.65 5.24
CA GLU A 266 38.49 -18.75 6.46
C GLU A 266 38.81 -20.24 6.70
N PRO A 267 40.04 -20.74 6.43
CA PRO A 267 40.37 -22.14 6.65
C PRO A 267 40.15 -22.50 8.12
N PRO A 268 39.85 -23.79 8.44
CA PRO A 268 39.68 -24.20 9.82
C PRO A 268 40.93 -23.78 10.59
N ARG A 269 40.77 -22.96 11.64
CA ARG A 269 41.85 -22.77 12.59
C ARG A 269 42.06 -24.12 13.26
N LEU A 270 43.03 -24.87 12.74
CA LEU A 270 43.51 -26.07 13.39
C LEU A 270 44.02 -25.65 14.78
N PRO A 271 43.64 -26.37 15.84
CA PRO A 271 44.26 -26.19 17.16
C PRO A 271 45.76 -26.50 17.12
#